data_AF-A0A1M3BQ16-F1
#
_entry.id   AF-A0A1M3BQ16-F1
#
_cell.length_a   1.000
_cell.length_b   1.000
_cell.length_c   1.000
_cell.angle_alpha   90.00
_cell.angle_beta   90.00
_cell.angle_gamma   90.00
#
_symmetry.space_group_name_H-M   'P 1'
#
loop_
_entity.id
_entity.type
_entity.pdbx_description
1 polymer ?
#
loop_
_entity_poly.entity_id
_entity_poly.type
_entity_poly.pdbx_seq_one_letter_code
_entity_poly.pdbx_strand_id
1 'polypeptide(L)'
;MADGVVFRSPVVFKPYVGRDAVGEIMTAVFRVFDDWRCVRELGTSDGRDHALVFEGRIGDRQVEGCDFVHLDESGSIDEFYVMLRPLSGALALAEAMKAQLACTT
;
A
#
# COMPACT_ATOMS: atom_id res chain seq x y z
N MET A 1 -4.84 -0.78 12.85
CA MET A 1 -3.71 -1.69 12.57
C MET A 1 -3.34 -2.39 13.86
N ALA A 2 -3.14 -3.70 13.82
CA ALA A 2 -2.62 -4.49 14.94
C ALA A 2 -1.18 -4.06 15.30
N ASP A 3 -0.71 -4.41 16.50
CA ASP A 3 0.65 -4.05 16.94
C ASP A 3 1.73 -4.70 16.05
N GLY A 4 1.51 -5.95 15.65
CA GLY A 4 2.40 -6.73 14.80
C GLY A 4 2.11 -6.65 13.31
N VAL A 5 1.40 -5.61 12.85
CA VAL A 5 1.01 -5.47 11.43
C VAL A 5 2.20 -5.64 10.49
N VAL A 6 2.00 -6.39 9.41
CA VAL A 6 3.01 -6.65 8.38
C VAL A 6 2.59 -5.97 7.08
N PHE A 7 3.43 -5.07 6.58
CA PHE A 7 3.25 -4.46 5.27
C PHE A 7 4.24 -5.01 4.25
N ARG A 8 3.76 -5.49 3.09
CA ARG A 8 4.60 -5.91 1.96
C ARG A 8 4.45 -4.94 0.79
N SER A 9 5.57 -4.33 0.44
CA SER A 9 5.67 -3.34 -0.63
C SER A 9 5.63 -3.99 -2.02
N PRO A 10 5.12 -3.28 -3.05
CA PRO A 10 5.23 -3.70 -4.45
C PRO A 10 6.65 -3.45 -5.01
N VAL A 11 7.53 -2.78 -4.25
CA VAL A 11 8.87 -2.35 -4.68
C VAL A 11 9.98 -3.12 -3.95
N VAL A 12 9.85 -3.32 -2.63
CA VAL A 12 10.88 -3.97 -1.81
C VAL A 12 10.38 -5.32 -1.26
N PHE A 13 11.25 -6.33 -1.31
CA PHE A 13 10.91 -7.69 -0.86
C PHE A 13 10.83 -7.84 0.65
N LYS A 14 11.70 -7.15 1.40
CA LYS A 14 11.71 -7.24 2.87
C LYS A 14 10.47 -6.53 3.43
N PRO A 15 9.65 -7.19 4.27
CA PRO A 15 8.47 -6.57 4.83
C PRO A 15 8.81 -5.50 5.87
N TYR A 16 7.90 -4.55 6.04
CA TYR A 16 7.86 -3.62 7.17
C TYR A 16 6.97 -4.24 8.24
N VAL A 17 7.42 -4.21 9.49
CA VAL A 17 6.74 -4.87 10.61
C VAL A 17 6.56 -3.88 11.73
N GLY A 18 5.35 -3.86 12.30
CA GLY A 18 5.00 -3.02 13.43
C GLY A 18 4.26 -1.75 13.02
N ARG A 19 3.34 -1.31 13.89
CA ARG A 19 2.43 -0.19 13.62
C ARG A 19 3.14 1.10 13.24
N ASP A 20 4.24 1.43 13.91
CA ASP A 20 4.98 2.68 13.66
C ASP A 20 5.63 2.68 12.28
N ALA A 21 6.38 1.61 11.96
CA ALA A 21 7.04 1.47 10.66
C ALA A 21 6.03 1.44 9.50
N VAL A 22 4.90 0.74 9.66
CA VAL A 22 3.84 0.73 8.65
C VAL A 22 3.18 2.09 8.53
N GLY A 23 2.92 2.79 9.65
CA GLY A 23 2.32 4.12 9.66
C GLY A 23 3.17 5.18 8.92
N GLU A 24 4.49 5.15 9.10
CA GLU A 24 5.42 6.02 8.37
C GLU A 24 5.36 5.76 6.85
N ILE A 25 5.39 4.48 6.46
CA ILE A 25 5.30 4.10 5.04
C ILE A 25 3.97 4.51 4.44
N MET A 26 2.84 4.28 5.13
CA MET A 26 1.53 4.71 4.64
C MET A 26 1.44 6.22 4.45
N THR A 27 1.98 6.99 5.40
CA THR A 27 2.04 8.45 5.29
C THR A 27 2.83 8.91 4.06
N ALA A 28 3.95 8.25 3.77
CA ALA A 28 4.74 8.54 2.57
C ALA A 28 4.01 8.13 1.28
N VAL A 29 3.38 6.96 1.25
CA VAL A 29 2.60 6.46 0.10
C VAL A 29 1.47 7.43 -0.26
N PHE A 30 0.72 7.93 0.74
CA PHE A 30 -0.36 8.91 0.52
C PHE A 30 0.10 10.23 -0.10
N ARG A 31 1.39 10.59 0.04
CA ARG A 31 1.96 11.79 -0.59
C ARG A 31 2.45 11.55 -2.01
N VAL A 32 2.71 10.30 -2.37
CA VAL A 32 3.24 9.91 -3.69
C VAL A 32 2.13 9.65 -4.70
N PHE A 33 1.02 9.06 -4.22
CA PHE A 33 -0.13 8.81 -5.07
C PHE A 33 -0.95 10.07 -5.29
N ASP A 34 -1.21 10.36 -6.56
CA ASP A 34 -2.23 11.30 -6.99
C ASP A 34 -3.44 10.55 -7.54
N ASP A 35 -4.62 11.18 -7.49
CA ASP A 35 -5.85 10.70 -8.14
C ASP A 35 -6.23 9.25 -7.79
N TRP A 36 -5.90 8.79 -6.58
CA TRP A 36 -6.22 7.43 -6.14
C TRP A 36 -7.74 7.23 -6.08
N ARG A 37 -8.22 6.18 -6.73
CA ARG A 37 -9.63 5.84 -6.78
C ARG A 37 -9.83 4.33 -6.71
N CYS A 38 -10.54 3.88 -5.68
CA CYS A 38 -11.05 2.51 -5.64
C CYS A 38 -12.07 2.32 -6.78
N VAL A 39 -11.83 1.34 -7.64
CA VAL A 39 -12.70 1.00 -8.78
C VAL A 39 -13.44 -0.32 -8.58
N ARG A 40 -12.96 -1.15 -7.66
CA ARG A 40 -13.63 -2.41 -7.29
C ARG A 40 -13.18 -2.86 -5.91
N GLU A 41 -14.14 -3.31 -5.12
CA GLU A 41 -13.90 -3.99 -3.85
C GLU A 41 -14.21 -5.47 -4.01
N LEU A 42 -13.33 -6.32 -3.49
CA LEU A 42 -13.41 -7.77 -3.51
C LEU A 42 -13.35 -8.27 -2.06
N GLY A 43 -14.17 -9.27 -1.75
CA GLY A 43 -14.33 -9.82 -0.40
C GLY A 43 -15.80 -9.93 -0.03
N THR A 44 -16.09 -10.57 1.10
CA THR A 44 -17.43 -10.57 1.69
C THR A 44 -17.47 -9.55 2.83
N SER A 45 -18.64 -9.01 3.14
CA SER A 45 -18.81 -8.00 4.20
C SER A 45 -18.43 -8.50 5.60
N ASP A 46 -18.48 -9.82 5.80
CA ASP A 46 -18.11 -10.54 7.02
C ASP A 46 -16.77 -11.29 6.89
N GLY A 47 -16.12 -11.17 5.74
CA GLY A 47 -14.80 -11.76 5.49
C GLY A 47 -13.70 -10.98 6.19
N ARG A 48 -12.56 -11.63 6.39
CA ARG A 48 -11.34 -10.97 6.92
C ARG A 48 -10.34 -10.62 5.83
N ASP A 49 -10.54 -11.14 4.62
CA ASP A 49 -9.70 -10.89 3.46
C ASP A 49 -10.42 -9.96 2.50
N HIS A 50 -9.79 -8.83 2.22
CA HIS A 50 -10.31 -7.81 1.32
C HIS A 50 -9.28 -7.45 0.26
N ALA A 51 -9.76 -7.11 -0.93
CA ALA A 51 -8.92 -6.56 -1.99
C ALA A 51 -9.59 -5.32 -2.61
N LEU A 52 -8.86 -4.21 -2.64
CA LEU A 52 -9.29 -2.95 -3.22
C LEU A 52 -8.51 -2.72 -4.52
N VAL A 53 -9.18 -2.93 -5.65
CA VAL A 53 -8.61 -2.59 -6.95
C VAL A 53 -8.74 -1.10 -7.15
N PHE A 54 -7.64 -0.45 -7.48
CA PHE A 54 -7.58 1.00 -7.65
C PHE A 54 -6.92 1.40 -8.96
N GLU A 55 -7.27 2.60 -9.39
CA GLU A 55 -6.55 3.37 -10.39
C GLU A 55 -5.93 4.60 -9.71
N GLY A 56 -4.83 5.11 -10.25
CA GLY A 56 -4.20 6.33 -9.75
C GLY A 56 -3.05 6.78 -10.63
N ARG A 57 -2.27 7.72 -10.11
CA ARG A 57 -1.13 8.29 -10.81
C ARG A 57 0.06 8.49 -9.86
N ILE A 58 1.26 8.33 -10.39
CA ILE A 58 2.52 8.64 -9.73
C ILE A 58 3.33 9.52 -10.67
N GLY A 59 3.44 10.82 -10.34
CA GLY A 59 4.02 11.79 -11.27
C GLY A 59 3.22 11.84 -12.59
N ASP A 60 3.85 11.53 -13.72
CA ASP A 60 3.18 11.46 -15.03
C ASP A 60 2.67 10.06 -15.40
N ARG A 61 2.83 9.06 -14.51
CA ARG A 61 2.52 7.65 -14.80
C ARG A 61 1.17 7.24 -14.24
N GLN A 62 0.26 6.83 -15.11
CA GLN A 62 -0.95 6.12 -14.68
C GLN A 62 -0.60 4.73 -14.18
N VAL A 63 -1.27 4.33 -13.10
CA VAL A 63 -1.09 3.03 -12.47
C VAL A 63 -2.45 2.40 -12.14
N GLU A 64 -2.48 1.08 -12.21
CA GLU A 64 -3.52 0.26 -11.61
C GLU A 64 -2.87 -0.58 -10.54
N GLY A 65 -3.57 -0.77 -9.42
CA GLY A 65 -3.06 -1.61 -8.35
C GLY A 65 -4.16 -2.30 -7.58
N CYS A 66 -3.72 -3.11 -6.63
CA CYS A 66 -4.61 -3.77 -5.70
C CYS A 66 -4.00 -3.75 -4.31
N ASP A 67 -4.75 -3.21 -3.36
CA ASP A 67 -4.46 -3.26 -1.93
C ASP A 67 -5.13 -4.51 -1.37
N PHE A 68 -4.34 -5.41 -0.79
CA PHE A 68 -4.83 -6.64 -0.16
C PHE A 68 -4.69 -6.53 1.34
N VAL A 69 -5.80 -6.65 2.05
CA VAL A 69 -5.89 -6.41 3.50
C VAL A 69 -6.42 -7.66 4.18
N HIS A 70 -5.69 -8.15 5.17
CA HIS A 70 -6.19 -9.11 6.16
C HIS A 70 -6.56 -8.38 7.45
N LEU A 71 -7.66 -8.81 8.07
CA LEU A 71 -8.08 -8.38 9.39
C LEU A 71 -7.90 -9.54 10.38
N ASP A 72 -7.40 -9.24 11.57
CA ASP A 72 -7.37 -10.20 12.67
C ASP A 72 -8.78 -10.42 13.28
N GLU A 73 -8.86 -11.28 14.31
CA GLU A 73 -10.13 -11.58 15.00
C GLU A 73 -10.76 -10.38 15.70
N SER A 74 -9.99 -9.31 15.96
CA SER A 74 -10.47 -8.06 16.54
C SER A 74 -10.97 -7.06 15.49
N GLY A 75 -10.83 -7.39 14.21
CA GLY A 75 -11.12 -6.49 13.09
C GLY A 75 -10.00 -5.48 12.81
N SER A 76 -8.80 -5.71 13.34
CA SER A 76 -7.63 -4.85 13.09
C SER A 76 -6.82 -5.37 11.91
N ILE A 77 -6.30 -4.47 11.06
CA ILE A 77 -5.38 -4.85 9.99
C ILE A 77 -4.08 -5.42 10.56
N ASP A 78 -3.80 -6.68 10.32
CA ASP A 78 -2.58 -7.40 10.71
C ASP A 78 -1.69 -7.76 9.51
N GLU A 79 -2.25 -7.80 8.29
CA GLU A 79 -1.50 -7.91 7.05
C GLU A 79 -2.01 -6.94 5.99
N PHE A 80 -1.08 -6.25 5.32
CA PHE A 80 -1.37 -5.40 4.17
C PHE A 80 -0.30 -5.59 3.10
N TYR A 81 -0.68 -5.89 1.87
CA TYR A 81 0.27 -5.87 0.75
C TYR A 81 -0.32 -5.23 -0.50
N VAL A 82 0.55 -4.68 -1.34
CA VAL A 82 0.15 -3.94 -2.54
C VAL A 82 0.81 -4.57 -3.76
N MET A 83 0.04 -4.67 -4.84
CA MET A 83 0.55 -5.02 -6.17
C MET A 83 0.25 -3.88 -7.14
N LEU A 84 1.17 -3.58 -8.04
CA LEU A 84 1.04 -2.48 -9.00
C LEU A 84 1.39 -2.91 -10.42
N ARG A 85 0.71 -2.31 -11.38
CA ARG A 85 1.03 -2.35 -12.80
C ARG A 85 0.85 -0.97 -13.44
N PRO A 86 1.47 -0.71 -14.60
CA PRO A 86 2.56 -1.48 -15.21
C PRO A 86 3.89 -1.30 -14.45
N LEU A 87 4.93 -2.04 -14.86
CA LEU A 87 6.27 -1.97 -14.26
C LEU A 87 6.83 -0.54 -14.21
N SER A 88 6.57 0.28 -15.24
CA SER A 88 6.99 1.69 -15.25
C SER A 88 6.38 2.51 -14.11
N GLY A 89 5.16 2.19 -13.69
CA GLY A 89 4.52 2.78 -12.52
C GLY A 89 5.16 2.33 -11.21
N ALA A 90 5.49 1.04 -11.09
CA ALA A 90 6.20 0.51 -9.93
C ALA A 90 7.61 1.13 -9.78
N LEU A 91 8.32 1.36 -10.89
CA LEU A 91 9.61 2.07 -10.88
C LEU A 91 9.44 3.54 -10.48
N ALA A 92 8.40 4.22 -10.98
CA ALA A 92 8.09 5.59 -10.56
C ALA A 92 7.78 5.68 -9.06
N LEU A 93 7.02 4.71 -8.52
CA LEU A 93 6.77 4.59 -7.09
C LEU A 93 8.08 4.45 -6.30
N ALA A 94 8.97 3.56 -6.75
CA ALA A 94 10.24 3.30 -6.09
C ALA A 94 11.08 4.59 -5.93
N GLU A 95 11.21 5.37 -7.01
CA GLU A 95 11.97 6.62 -6.99
C GLU A 95 11.31 7.68 -6.10
N ALA A 96 9.99 7.84 -6.18
CA ALA A 96 9.27 8.81 -5.37
C ALA A 96 9.32 8.48 -3.87
N MET A 97 9.17 7.20 -3.51
CA MET A 97 9.26 6.74 -2.12
C MET A 97 10.67 6.92 -1.56
N LYS A 98 11.71 6.65 -2.36
CA LYS A 98 13.10 6.93 -1.96
C LYS A 98 13.29 8.40 -1.60
N ALA A 99 12.72 9.32 -2.38
CA ALA A 99 12.77 10.76 -2.08
C ALA A 99 12.00 11.13 -0.80
N GLN A 100 10.81 10.56 -0.58
CA GLN A 100 10.02 10.81 0.64
C GLN A 100 10.75 10.34 1.90
N LEU A 101 11.33 9.13 1.87
CA LEU A 101 11.95 8.52 3.04
C LEU A 101 13.35 9.10 3.34
N ALA A 102 14.07 9.60 2.34
CA ALA A 102 15.33 10.30 2.55
C ALA A 102 15.17 11.64 3.29
N CYS A 103 13.98 12.25 3.25
CA CYS A 103 13.70 13.55 3.89
C CYS A 103 13.34 13.43 5.39
N THR A 104 13.27 12.21 5.93
CA THR A 104 12.90 11.94 7.34
C THR A 104 14.15 11.77 8.22
N THR A 105 15.12 12.69 8.09
CA THR A 105 16.32 12.74 8.96
C THR A 105 16.20 13.86 9.98
#